data_AF-A0AA46UR81-F1
#
_entry.id   AF-A0AA46UR81-F1
#
_cell.length_a   1.000
_cell.length_b   1.000
_cell.length_c   1.000
_cell.angle_alpha   90.00
_cell.angle_beta   90.00
_cell.angle_gamma   90.00
#
_symmetry.space_group_name_H-M   'P 1'
#
loop_
_entity.id
_entity.type
_entity.pdbx_description
1 polymer ?
#
loop_
_entity_poly.entity_id
_entity_poly.type
_entity_poly.pdbx_seq_one_letter_code
_entity_poly.pdbx_strand_id
1 'polypeptide(L)'
;MNNNIAIAFDFAGVLDVQDSFKICDSNLNERVMKQTDPVKAYKLLNLIYKYQLKFFCISTLEKYGANVVTALIRSMRNSDDENISIFAEEFRKPFARKNQLRVSSNWNTKNSSIAERIQSHNLSAVVTIEDDEHIDSEYNPVMVYSRNGLDDMHLAKVEDKIIKLILGMDYISPEEKWNSEADQYNQWRELDLSERTTLFDSMIDSLDSKIQCISEEETNSNPPHLVALKTLKQRLASERNEILNTEDAV
;
A
#
# COMPACT_ATOMS: atom_id res chain seq x y z
N MET A 1 18.59 -1.61 5.35
CA MET A 1 18.08 -0.23 5.16
C MET A 1 16.68 -0.11 5.77
N ASN A 2 16.36 0.96 6.51
CA ASN A 2 14.97 1.22 6.93
C ASN A 2 14.21 1.77 5.73
N ASN A 3 13.31 0.97 5.15
CA ASN A 3 12.44 1.42 4.06
C ASN A 3 11.58 2.58 4.57
N ASN A 4 11.85 3.79 4.10
CA ASN A 4 11.15 4.99 4.54
C ASN A 4 9.95 5.29 3.64
N ILE A 5 9.18 4.25 3.35
CA ILE A 5 8.00 4.29 2.49
C ILE A 5 6.78 4.58 3.35
N ALA A 6 5.84 5.36 2.84
CA ALA A 6 4.56 5.58 3.49
C ALA A 6 3.36 5.21 2.64
N ILE A 7 2.26 4.83 3.30
CA ILE A 7 0.93 4.84 2.71
C ILE A 7 0.23 6.15 3.12
N ALA A 8 -0.16 6.94 2.14
CA ALA A 8 -1.06 8.07 2.29
C ALA A 8 -2.46 7.62 1.89
N PHE A 9 -3.49 7.94 2.67
CA PHE A 9 -4.81 7.40 2.36
C PHE A 9 -5.93 8.37 2.71
N ASP A 10 -6.94 8.49 1.83
CA ASP A 10 -8.17 9.20 2.16
C ASP A 10 -9.12 8.28 2.92
N PHE A 11 -9.73 8.79 3.99
CA PHE A 11 -10.74 8.05 4.75
C PHE A 11 -11.94 7.66 3.89
N ALA A 12 -12.41 8.57 3.01
CA ALA A 12 -13.58 8.33 2.16
C ALA A 12 -13.29 7.32 1.03
N GLY A 13 -12.08 7.35 0.45
CA GLY A 13 -11.68 6.32 -0.50
C GLY A 13 -11.41 4.97 0.14
N VAL A 14 -10.77 4.94 1.31
CA VAL A 14 -10.35 3.68 1.92
C VAL A 14 -11.51 2.91 2.53
N LEU A 15 -12.51 3.59 3.07
CA LEU A 15 -13.58 2.96 3.82
C LEU A 15 -14.92 3.24 3.17
N ASP A 16 -15.84 2.29 3.32
CA ASP A 16 -17.22 2.46 2.86
C ASP A 16 -17.91 3.49 3.75
N VAL A 17 -17.74 4.76 3.40
CA VAL A 17 -18.31 5.85 4.16
C VAL A 17 -19.17 6.68 3.25
N GLN A 18 -20.48 6.53 3.42
CA GLN A 18 -21.46 7.27 2.64
C GLN A 18 -21.29 8.78 2.83
N ASP A 19 -21.25 9.52 1.71
CA ASP A 19 -21.05 10.99 1.53
C ASP A 19 -21.94 11.94 2.36
N SER A 20 -22.74 11.42 3.28
CA SER A 20 -23.61 12.18 4.16
C SER A 20 -22.90 12.94 5.31
N PHE A 21 -21.57 13.10 5.27
CA PHE A 21 -20.84 13.87 6.28
C PHE A 21 -21.18 15.36 6.19
N LYS A 22 -22.11 15.80 7.02
CA LYS A 22 -22.23 17.21 7.36
C LYS A 22 -21.12 17.55 8.37
N ILE A 23 -20.15 18.33 7.91
CA ILE A 23 -18.88 18.67 8.58
C ILE A 23 -19.05 19.49 9.89
N CYS A 24 -20.28 19.85 10.28
CA CYS A 24 -20.56 20.69 11.45
C CYS A 24 -20.90 19.91 12.74
N ASP A 25 -20.57 18.63 12.83
CA ASP A 25 -21.05 17.72 13.89
C ASP A 25 -20.05 17.62 15.08
N SER A 26 -20.53 17.83 16.32
CA SER A 26 -19.69 17.83 17.52
C SER A 26 -19.11 16.44 17.88
N ASN A 27 -19.62 15.37 17.26
CA ASN A 27 -19.23 13.98 17.50
C ASN A 27 -18.53 13.31 16.31
N LEU A 28 -17.82 14.10 15.50
CA LEU A 28 -17.17 13.64 14.26
C LEU A 28 -16.40 12.32 14.42
N ASN A 29 -15.57 12.19 15.46
CA ASN A 29 -14.78 10.97 15.72
C ASN A 29 -15.64 9.73 16.01
N GLU A 30 -16.76 9.89 16.73
CA GLU A 30 -17.66 8.78 17.03
C GLU A 30 -18.40 8.30 15.77
N ARG A 31 -18.78 9.24 14.90
CA ARG A 31 -19.46 8.93 13.65
C ARG A 31 -18.53 8.24 12.65
N VAL A 32 -17.31 8.77 12.48
CA VAL A 32 -16.23 8.15 11.69
C VAL A 32 -16.00 6.71 12.15
N MET A 33 -15.93 6.48 13.47
CA MET A 33 -15.79 5.13 14.03
C MET A 33 -16.97 4.22 13.66
N LYS A 34 -18.23 4.68 13.83
CA LYS A 34 -19.43 3.87 13.55
C LYS A 34 -19.61 3.53 12.07
N GLN A 35 -19.12 4.38 11.18
CA GLN A 35 -19.20 4.19 9.73
C GLN A 35 -17.97 3.47 9.14
N THR A 36 -16.93 3.25 9.94
CA THR A 36 -15.77 2.48 9.51
C THR A 36 -16.11 1.00 9.50
N ASP A 37 -15.98 0.34 8.35
CA ASP A 37 -15.94 -1.12 8.26
C ASP A 37 -14.68 -1.65 8.96
N PRO A 38 -14.82 -2.47 10.04
CA PRO A 38 -13.69 -2.98 10.79
C PRO A 38 -12.81 -3.96 9.98
N VAL A 39 -13.38 -4.68 9.00
CA VAL A 39 -12.63 -5.62 8.16
C VAL A 39 -11.73 -4.87 7.19
N LYS A 40 -12.22 -3.80 6.57
CA LYS A 40 -11.41 -2.96 5.67
C LYS A 40 -10.32 -2.21 6.44
N ALA A 41 -10.65 -1.68 7.62
CA ALA A 41 -9.67 -1.08 8.51
C ALA A 41 -8.57 -2.09 8.90
N TYR A 42 -8.95 -3.32 9.25
CA TYR A 42 -8.02 -4.40 9.55
C TYR A 42 -7.09 -4.67 8.38
N LYS A 43 -7.63 -4.86 7.16
CA LYS A 43 -6.81 -5.16 5.99
C LYS A 43 -5.78 -4.07 5.68
N LEU A 44 -6.18 -2.78 5.74
CA LEU A 44 -5.25 -1.67 5.55
C LEU A 44 -4.16 -1.64 6.64
N LEU A 45 -4.55 -1.69 7.92
CA LEU A 45 -3.59 -1.58 9.01
C LEU A 45 -2.68 -2.82 9.10
N ASN A 46 -3.18 -4.00 8.74
CA ASN A 46 -2.40 -5.22 8.63
C ASN A 46 -1.35 -5.13 7.52
N LEU A 47 -1.70 -4.53 6.37
CA LEU A 47 -0.72 -4.29 5.30
C LEU A 47 0.40 -3.34 5.78
N ILE A 48 0.03 -2.23 6.42
CA ILE A 48 0.99 -1.28 6.99
C ILE A 48 1.89 -1.98 8.01
N TYR A 49 1.32 -2.80 8.89
CA TYR A 49 2.05 -3.55 9.91
C TYR A 49 2.99 -4.58 9.29
N LYS A 50 2.52 -5.39 8.34
CA LYS A 50 3.28 -6.43 7.65
C LYS A 50 4.57 -5.89 7.03
N TYR A 51 4.49 -4.72 6.39
CA TYR A 51 5.63 -4.09 5.72
C TYR A 51 6.33 -3.02 6.57
N GLN A 52 5.93 -2.86 7.85
CA GLN A 52 6.50 -1.89 8.80
C GLN A 52 6.50 -0.44 8.27
N LEU A 53 5.47 -0.07 7.51
CA LEU A 53 5.41 1.19 6.77
C LEU A 53 5.09 2.38 7.68
N LYS A 54 5.49 3.58 7.24
CA LYS A 54 4.89 4.81 7.76
C LYS A 54 3.50 4.99 7.15
N PHE A 55 2.64 5.75 7.80
CA PHE A 55 1.32 6.02 7.25
C PHE A 55 0.74 7.34 7.73
N PHE A 56 -0.15 7.91 6.93
CA PHE A 56 -0.92 9.09 7.32
C PHE A 56 -2.20 9.18 6.51
N CYS A 57 -3.19 9.84 7.10
CA CYS A 57 -4.41 10.15 6.39
C CYS A 57 -4.26 11.51 5.67
N ILE A 58 -4.94 11.65 4.53
CA ILE A 58 -5.01 12.88 3.74
C ILE A 58 -6.45 13.39 3.61
N SER A 59 -7.34 12.87 4.45
CA SER A 59 -8.77 13.20 4.41
C SER A 59 -9.02 14.63 4.88
N THR A 60 -10.01 15.27 4.26
CA THR A 60 -10.60 16.53 4.73
C THR A 60 -11.05 16.43 6.19
N LEU A 61 -11.43 15.24 6.67
CA LEU A 61 -11.81 15.01 8.06
C LEU A 61 -10.70 15.33 9.06
N GLU A 62 -9.43 15.12 8.72
CA GLU A 62 -8.31 15.48 9.60
C GLU A 62 -8.21 17.01 9.76
N LYS A 63 -8.55 17.80 8.73
CA LYS A 63 -8.65 19.29 8.83
C LYS A 63 -9.64 19.72 9.90
N TYR A 64 -10.73 18.97 10.04
CA TYR A 64 -11.79 19.24 11.00
C TYR A 64 -11.54 18.59 12.37
N GLY A 65 -10.33 18.08 12.62
CA GLY A 65 -9.91 17.55 13.92
C GLY A 65 -10.31 16.09 14.15
N ALA A 66 -10.72 15.35 13.11
CA ALA A 66 -10.91 13.92 13.24
C ALA A 66 -9.56 13.21 13.46
N ASN A 67 -9.51 12.34 14.45
CA ASN A 67 -8.41 11.41 14.66
C ASN A 67 -8.76 10.09 13.97
N VAL A 68 -8.64 10.10 12.64
CA VAL A 68 -9.07 8.99 11.76
C VAL A 68 -8.45 7.66 12.21
N VAL A 69 -7.15 7.62 12.47
CA VAL A 69 -6.46 6.39 12.90
C VAL A 69 -7.00 5.85 14.22
N THR A 70 -7.34 6.74 15.16
CA THR A 70 -7.99 6.30 16.41
C THR A 70 -9.39 5.76 16.14
N ALA A 71 -10.13 6.35 15.20
CA ALA A 71 -11.44 5.83 14.80
C ALA A 71 -11.34 4.45 14.13
N LEU A 72 -10.35 4.22 13.25
CA LEU A 72 -10.07 2.91 12.65
C LEU A 72 -9.84 1.84 13.72
N ILE A 73 -8.91 2.11 14.65
CA ILE A 73 -8.55 1.17 15.72
C ILE A 73 -9.76 0.91 16.62
N ARG A 74 -10.56 1.94 16.94
CA ARG A 74 -11.75 1.76 17.77
C ARG A 74 -12.85 0.96 17.07
N SER A 75 -13.04 1.14 15.76
CA SER A 75 -13.98 0.31 15.00
C SER A 75 -13.56 -1.16 15.03
N MET A 76 -12.29 -1.46 14.75
CA MET A 76 -11.75 -2.83 14.80
C MET A 76 -11.93 -3.49 16.18
N ARG A 77 -11.74 -2.76 17.28
CA ARG A 77 -11.95 -3.28 18.64
C ARG A 77 -13.39 -3.65 18.97
N ASN A 78 -14.34 -3.07 18.23
CA ASN A 78 -15.76 -3.34 18.38
C ASN A 78 -16.26 -4.36 17.34
N SER A 79 -15.35 -5.01 16.61
CA SER A 79 -15.67 -6.07 15.66
C SER A 79 -16.08 -7.34 16.41
N ASP A 80 -17.06 -8.07 15.88
CA ASP A 80 -17.44 -9.40 16.36
C ASP A 80 -16.38 -10.47 16.06
N ASP A 81 -15.41 -10.16 15.18
CA ASP A 81 -14.25 -11.02 14.91
C ASP A 81 -13.13 -10.78 15.95
N GLU A 82 -12.89 -11.81 16.77
CA GLU A 82 -11.87 -11.79 17.82
C GLU A 82 -10.45 -11.54 17.28
N ASN A 83 -10.13 -12.02 16.07
CA ASN A 83 -8.81 -11.82 15.48
C ASN A 83 -8.56 -10.35 15.12
N ILE A 84 -9.59 -9.68 14.59
CA ILE A 84 -9.52 -8.24 14.28
C ILE A 84 -9.36 -7.42 15.56
N SER A 85 -10.10 -7.79 16.60
CA SER A 85 -10.04 -7.13 17.91
C SER A 85 -8.67 -7.29 18.59
N ILE A 86 -8.09 -8.50 18.57
CA ILE A 86 -6.74 -8.77 19.09
C ILE A 86 -5.69 -7.95 18.33
N PHE A 87 -5.73 -7.98 17.00
CA PHE A 87 -4.82 -7.20 16.17
C PHE A 87 -4.90 -5.70 16.47
N ALA A 88 -6.10 -5.17 16.68
CA ALA A 88 -6.29 -3.75 17.00
C ALA A 88 -5.54 -3.34 18.28
N GLU A 89 -5.52 -4.20 19.30
CA GLU A 89 -4.78 -3.97 20.54
C GLU A 89 -3.27 -4.06 20.32
N GLU A 90 -2.79 -4.98 19.49
CA GLU A 90 -1.37 -5.10 19.16
C GLU A 90 -0.85 -3.89 18.37
N PHE A 91 -1.58 -3.50 17.32
CA PHE A 91 -1.24 -2.34 16.48
C PHE A 91 -1.15 -1.04 17.29
N ARG A 92 -2.02 -0.90 18.30
CA ARG A 92 -2.08 0.27 19.18
C ARG A 92 -0.87 0.42 20.11
N LYS A 93 -0.18 -0.67 20.48
CA LYS A 93 0.77 -0.71 21.62
C LYS A 93 2.04 0.17 21.42
N PRO A 94 2.91 -0.01 20.42
CA PRO A 94 3.89 1.03 20.05
C PRO A 94 3.90 1.41 18.56
N PHE A 95 3.38 0.54 17.68
CA PHE A 95 3.56 0.66 16.24
C PHE A 95 2.87 1.89 15.68
N ALA A 96 1.56 2.06 15.94
CA ALA A 96 0.82 3.22 15.47
C ALA A 96 1.45 4.56 15.89
N ARG A 97 1.93 4.66 17.14
CA ARG A 97 2.56 5.89 17.66
C ARG A 97 3.87 6.24 16.96
N LYS A 98 4.64 5.23 16.57
CA LYS A 98 5.96 5.39 15.92
C LYS A 98 5.83 5.67 14.43
N ASN A 99 4.85 5.06 13.77
CA ASN A 99 4.76 5.01 12.31
C ASN A 99 3.71 5.94 11.70
N GLN A 100 2.76 6.44 12.50
CA GLN A 100 1.78 7.44 12.04
C GLN A 100 2.43 8.82 11.91
N LEU A 101 2.40 9.41 10.71
CA LEU A 101 2.87 10.77 10.46
C LEU A 101 1.72 11.75 10.68
N ARG A 102 1.89 12.65 11.66
CA ARG A 102 0.86 13.63 12.01
C ARG A 102 0.81 14.79 11.01
N VAL A 103 -0.35 15.44 10.98
CA VAL A 103 -0.64 16.64 10.17
C VAL A 103 0.23 17.81 10.60
N SER A 104 0.69 18.61 9.65
CA SER A 104 1.27 19.93 9.88
C SER A 104 0.17 21.00 9.99
N SER A 105 0.46 22.15 10.58
CA SER A 105 -0.49 23.26 10.68
C SER A 105 -0.87 23.92 9.34
N ASN A 106 -0.24 23.53 8.23
CA ASN A 106 -0.32 24.27 6.95
C ASN A 106 -1.08 23.50 5.85
N TRP A 107 -2.22 22.90 6.21
CA TRP A 107 -3.03 22.11 5.26
C TRP A 107 -3.76 22.99 4.23
N ASN A 108 -3.20 23.09 3.01
CA ASN A 108 -3.82 23.78 1.87
C ASN A 108 -4.54 22.81 0.91
N THR A 109 -3.82 21.78 0.43
CA THR A 109 -4.32 20.76 -0.51
C THR A 109 -3.81 19.36 -0.12
N LYS A 110 -4.46 18.28 -0.57
CA LYS A 110 -4.00 16.89 -0.35
C LYS A 110 -2.54 16.71 -0.81
N ASN A 111 -2.21 17.15 -2.03
CA ASN A 111 -0.85 17.08 -2.59
C ASN A 111 0.18 17.84 -1.76
N SER A 112 -0.10 19.09 -1.38
CA SER A 112 0.81 19.84 -0.51
C SER A 112 1.05 19.13 0.83
N SER A 113 0.03 18.43 1.35
CA SER A 113 0.11 17.68 2.60
C SER A 113 0.95 16.40 2.48
N ILE A 114 0.92 15.75 1.31
CA ILE A 114 1.78 14.61 0.99
C ILE A 114 3.23 15.08 0.80
N ALA A 115 3.44 16.11 -0.04
CA ALA A 115 4.76 16.67 -0.33
C ALA A 115 5.50 17.12 0.95
N GLU A 116 4.79 17.81 1.84
CA GLU A 116 5.36 18.25 3.11
C GLU A 116 5.79 17.06 4.00
N ARG A 117 5.00 15.99 4.06
CA ARG A 117 5.36 14.79 4.83
C ARG A 117 6.54 14.04 4.22
N ILE A 118 6.63 13.99 2.89
CA ILE A 118 7.79 13.45 2.18
C ILE A 118 9.05 14.19 2.64
N GLN A 119 9.04 15.52 2.58
CA GLN A 119 10.19 16.35 2.95
C GLN A 119 10.51 16.26 4.45
N SER A 120 9.52 16.50 5.32
CA SER A 120 9.73 16.57 6.78
C SER A 120 10.13 15.25 7.41
N HIS A 121 9.77 14.11 6.79
CA HIS A 121 10.07 12.78 7.33
C HIS A 121 11.06 11.99 6.46
N ASN A 122 11.70 12.65 5.48
CA ASN A 122 12.66 12.11 4.52
C ASN A 122 12.16 10.84 3.81
N LEU A 123 10.87 10.79 3.46
CA LEU A 123 10.27 9.59 2.86
C LEU A 123 10.90 9.30 1.50
N SER A 124 11.20 8.04 1.24
CA SER A 124 11.76 7.59 -0.03
C SER A 124 10.68 7.41 -1.10
N ALA A 125 9.46 7.07 -0.69
CA ALA A 125 8.32 6.94 -1.57
C ALA A 125 7.00 7.01 -0.79
N VAL A 126 5.91 7.32 -1.50
CA VAL A 126 4.55 7.28 -0.98
C VAL A 126 3.68 6.53 -1.97
N VAL A 127 2.84 5.63 -1.45
CA VAL A 127 1.71 5.03 -2.16
C VAL A 127 0.43 5.69 -1.65
N THR A 128 -0.39 6.19 -2.56
CA THR A 128 -1.63 6.90 -2.23
C THR A 128 -2.84 6.00 -2.50
N ILE A 129 -3.83 6.04 -1.60
CA ILE A 129 -5.14 5.41 -1.80
C ILE A 129 -6.18 6.53 -1.84
N GLU A 130 -6.82 6.71 -2.99
CA GLU A 130 -7.69 7.86 -3.27
C GLU A 130 -8.98 7.41 -3.96
N ASP A 131 -10.10 8.04 -3.59
CA ASP A 131 -11.38 7.81 -4.26
C ASP A 131 -11.40 8.35 -5.69
N ASP A 132 -12.36 7.87 -6.47
CA ASP A 132 -12.62 8.23 -7.86
C ASP A 132 -13.04 9.69 -8.08
N GLU A 133 -13.38 10.43 -7.02
CA GLU A 133 -13.68 11.86 -7.09
C GLU A 133 -12.42 12.74 -7.00
N HIS A 134 -11.26 12.17 -6.64
CA HIS A 134 -10.02 12.90 -6.38
C HIS A 134 -8.79 12.25 -7.04
N ILE A 135 -8.75 12.23 -8.39
CA ILE A 135 -7.69 11.60 -9.22
C ILE A 135 -6.43 12.51 -9.35
N ASP A 136 -6.01 13.23 -8.32
CA ASP A 136 -4.98 14.29 -8.48
C ASP A 136 -3.66 14.02 -7.74
N SER A 137 -3.43 12.84 -7.15
CA SER A 137 -2.10 12.56 -6.58
C SER A 137 -1.09 12.05 -7.61
N GLU A 138 0.03 12.76 -7.71
CA GLU A 138 1.22 12.35 -8.46
C GLU A 138 1.99 11.21 -7.75
N TYR A 139 1.54 10.76 -6.57
CA TYR A 139 2.30 9.93 -5.63
C TYR A 139 1.85 8.46 -5.61
N ASN A 140 2.05 7.75 -6.72
CA ASN A 140 1.70 6.33 -6.87
C ASN A 140 0.26 5.96 -6.46
N PRO A 141 -0.78 6.56 -7.08
CA PRO A 141 -2.17 6.29 -6.73
C PRO A 141 -2.60 4.85 -6.97
N VAL A 142 -3.41 4.35 -6.04
CA VAL A 142 -4.35 3.24 -6.22
C VAL A 142 -5.75 3.81 -6.03
N MET A 143 -6.46 3.92 -7.14
CA MET A 143 -7.83 4.42 -7.18
C MET A 143 -8.80 3.41 -6.59
N VAL A 144 -9.73 3.87 -5.77
CA VAL A 144 -10.84 3.09 -5.19
C VAL A 144 -12.16 3.75 -5.54
N TYR A 145 -13.22 2.97 -5.74
CA TYR A 145 -14.53 3.55 -5.99
C TYR A 145 -15.15 3.99 -4.66
N SER A 146 -15.45 5.27 -4.50
CA SER A 146 -16.07 5.88 -3.29
C SER A 146 -17.21 5.03 -2.72
N ARG A 147 -18.07 4.47 -3.58
CA ARG A 147 -19.22 3.64 -3.17
C ARG A 147 -18.87 2.26 -2.60
N ASN A 148 -17.73 1.70 -2.99
CA ASN A 148 -17.32 0.35 -2.59
C ASN A 148 -16.17 0.39 -1.59
N GLY A 149 -15.44 1.50 -1.51
CA GLY A 149 -14.22 1.67 -0.72
C GLY A 149 -13.13 0.65 -1.09
N LEU A 150 -12.26 0.36 -0.13
CA LEU A 150 -11.16 -0.60 -0.30
C LEU A 150 -11.66 -2.05 -0.36
N ASP A 151 -11.17 -2.80 -1.35
CA ASP A 151 -11.37 -4.25 -1.49
C ASP A 151 -10.04 -5.00 -1.69
N ASP A 152 -10.11 -6.33 -1.86
CA ASP A 152 -8.93 -7.18 -2.01
C ASP A 152 -8.14 -6.91 -3.28
N MET A 153 -8.79 -6.48 -4.37
CA MET A 153 -8.11 -6.10 -5.60
C MET A 153 -7.29 -4.82 -5.39
N HIS A 154 -7.86 -3.83 -4.71
CA HIS A 154 -7.14 -2.59 -4.40
C HIS A 154 -5.95 -2.86 -3.46
N LEU A 155 -6.15 -3.68 -2.44
CA LEU A 155 -5.07 -4.09 -1.53
C LEU A 155 -3.93 -4.80 -2.25
N ALA A 156 -4.24 -5.71 -3.18
CA ALA A 156 -3.23 -6.37 -4.00
C ALA A 156 -2.42 -5.36 -4.85
N LYS A 157 -3.08 -4.34 -5.41
CA LYS A 157 -2.40 -3.26 -6.15
C LYS A 157 -1.50 -2.40 -5.24
N VAL A 158 -1.97 -2.07 -4.04
CA VAL A 158 -1.17 -1.32 -3.06
C VAL A 158 0.06 -2.16 -2.65
N GLU A 159 -0.14 -3.44 -2.37
CA GLU A 159 0.92 -4.38 -2.00
C GLU A 159 1.95 -4.55 -3.12
N ASP A 160 1.52 -4.70 -4.38
CA ASP A 160 2.40 -4.76 -5.55
C ASP A 160 3.28 -3.50 -5.65
N LYS A 161 2.69 -2.30 -5.51
CA LYS A 161 3.44 -1.03 -5.54
C LYS A 161 4.43 -0.93 -4.39
N ILE A 162 4.05 -1.34 -3.18
CA ILE A 162 4.97 -1.37 -2.03
C ILE A 162 6.14 -2.30 -2.30
N ILE A 163 5.89 -3.51 -2.81
CA ILE A 163 6.92 -4.48 -3.13
C ILE A 163 7.87 -3.91 -4.18
N LYS A 164 7.36 -3.36 -5.29
CA LYS A 164 8.17 -2.71 -6.33
C LYS A 164 9.04 -1.59 -5.78
N LEU A 165 8.50 -0.74 -4.92
CA LEU A 165 9.26 0.33 -4.26
C LEU A 165 10.35 -0.19 -3.33
N ILE A 166 10.07 -1.25 -2.55
CA ILE A 166 11.07 -1.91 -1.68
C ILE A 166 12.20 -2.52 -2.52
N LEU A 167 11.87 -3.10 -3.67
CA LEU A 167 12.82 -3.74 -4.58
C LEU A 167 13.61 -2.74 -5.44
N GLY A 168 13.28 -1.44 -5.36
CA GLY A 168 13.87 -0.39 -6.19
C GLY A 168 13.53 -0.57 -7.68
N MET A 169 12.37 -1.16 -7.98
CA MET A 169 11.96 -1.53 -9.34
C MET A 169 11.23 -0.41 -10.08
N ASP A 170 10.60 0.56 -9.39
CA ASP A 170 9.85 1.63 -10.07
C ASP A 170 9.92 2.98 -9.31
N TYR A 171 10.71 3.93 -9.81
CA TYR A 171 10.32 5.34 -9.83
C TYR A 171 10.14 5.69 -11.31
N ILE A 172 8.92 5.55 -11.80
CA ILE A 172 8.49 5.98 -13.12
C ILE A 172 7.80 7.34 -12.92
N SER A 173 8.26 8.36 -13.63
CA SER A 173 7.68 9.70 -13.51
C SER A 173 6.19 9.70 -13.89
N PRO A 174 5.35 10.60 -13.33
CA PRO A 174 3.92 10.70 -13.71
C PRO A 174 3.70 10.82 -15.23
N GLU A 175 4.66 11.41 -15.96
CA GLU A 175 4.65 11.60 -17.41
C GLU A 175 4.89 10.30 -18.19
N GLU A 176 5.67 9.36 -17.66
CA GLU A 176 5.89 8.03 -18.25
C GLU A 176 4.73 7.08 -17.95
N LYS A 177 4.05 7.27 -16.81
CA LYS A 177 2.98 6.38 -16.31
C LYS A 177 1.68 6.45 -17.13
N TRP A 178 1.30 7.63 -17.64
CA TRP A 178 0.10 7.76 -18.48
C TRP A 178 0.27 7.08 -19.85
N ASN A 179 1.51 7.06 -20.36
CA ASN A 179 1.84 6.39 -21.61
C ASN A 179 2.12 4.88 -21.41
N SER A 180 2.53 4.44 -20.21
CA SER A 180 2.90 3.04 -19.96
C SER A 180 1.79 2.18 -19.35
N GLU A 181 0.86 2.71 -18.54
CA GLU A 181 -0.15 1.88 -17.85
C GLU A 181 -1.25 1.35 -18.80
N ALA A 182 -1.56 2.06 -19.87
CA ALA A 182 -2.49 1.59 -20.92
C ALA A 182 -1.84 0.54 -21.84
N ASP A 183 -0.52 0.61 -22.04
CA ASP A 183 0.23 -0.24 -22.95
C ASP A 183 0.83 -1.49 -22.26
N GLN A 184 1.27 -1.41 -21.00
CA GLN A 184 1.98 -2.51 -20.31
C GLN A 184 1.06 -3.57 -19.67
N TYR A 185 -0.17 -3.23 -19.26
CA TYR A 185 -1.09 -4.22 -18.67
C TYR A 185 -1.59 -5.25 -19.70
N ASN A 186 -1.57 -4.90 -20.99
CA ASN A 186 -1.99 -5.78 -22.09
C ASN A 186 -0.82 -6.51 -22.79
N GLN A 187 0.41 -5.98 -22.72
CA GLN A 187 1.52 -6.49 -23.54
C GLN A 187 2.03 -7.89 -23.16
N TRP A 188 2.14 -8.26 -21.87
CA TRP A 188 2.70 -9.60 -21.53
C TRP A 188 1.82 -10.76 -22.01
N ARG A 189 0.51 -10.53 -22.22
CA ARG A 189 -0.42 -11.51 -22.80
C ARG A 189 -0.35 -11.57 -24.33
N GLU A 190 0.31 -10.59 -24.95
CA GLU A 190 0.53 -10.49 -26.39
C GLU A 190 1.96 -10.87 -26.82
N LEU A 191 2.92 -10.85 -25.89
CA LEU A 191 4.28 -11.36 -26.11
C LEU A 191 4.27 -12.85 -26.42
N ASP A 192 5.16 -13.32 -27.29
CA ASP A 192 5.31 -14.75 -27.54
C ASP A 192 5.98 -15.47 -26.36
N LEU A 193 5.95 -16.81 -26.37
CA LEU A 193 6.46 -17.64 -25.28
C LEU A 193 7.92 -17.31 -24.92
N SER A 194 8.75 -17.05 -25.94
CA SER A 194 10.18 -16.79 -25.80
C SER A 194 10.44 -15.44 -25.12
N GLU A 195 9.66 -14.43 -25.48
CA GLU A 195 9.74 -13.09 -24.90
C GLU A 195 9.28 -13.10 -23.44
N ARG A 196 8.23 -13.87 -23.12
CA ARG A 196 7.77 -14.06 -21.73
C ARG A 196 8.83 -14.77 -20.89
N THR A 197 9.38 -15.88 -21.35
CA THR A 197 10.41 -16.61 -20.58
C THR A 197 11.65 -15.76 -20.36
N THR A 198 12.09 -15.00 -21.38
CA THR A 198 13.23 -14.09 -21.27
C THR A 198 13.01 -13.00 -20.23
N LEU A 199 11.80 -12.43 -20.15
CA LEU A 199 11.46 -11.44 -19.14
C LEU A 199 11.51 -12.04 -17.72
N PHE A 200 10.90 -13.22 -17.52
CA PHE A 200 10.92 -13.91 -16.23
C PHE A 200 12.35 -14.31 -15.81
N ASP A 201 13.17 -14.78 -16.75
CA ASP A 201 14.57 -15.14 -16.50
C ASP A 201 15.39 -13.92 -16.07
N SER A 202 15.23 -12.78 -16.76
CA SER A 202 15.88 -11.53 -16.38
C SER A 202 15.49 -11.05 -14.97
N MET A 203 14.21 -11.20 -14.59
CA MET A 203 13.73 -10.84 -13.26
C MET A 203 14.28 -11.77 -12.17
N ILE A 204 14.36 -13.08 -12.45
CA ILE A 204 14.93 -14.08 -11.54
C ILE A 204 16.43 -13.83 -11.33
N ASP A 205 17.18 -13.55 -12.41
CA ASP A 205 18.61 -13.25 -12.35
C ASP A 205 18.89 -11.97 -11.55
N SER A 206 18.06 -10.93 -11.74
CA SER A 206 18.14 -9.70 -10.95
C SER A 206 17.90 -9.94 -9.46
N LEU A 207 16.93 -10.80 -9.13
CA LEU A 207 16.65 -11.19 -7.74
C LEU A 207 17.80 -12.00 -7.13
N ASP A 208 18.44 -12.86 -7.91
CA ASP A 208 19.60 -13.63 -7.45
C ASP A 208 20.79 -12.75 -7.11
N SER A 209 21.10 -11.77 -7.97
CA SER A 209 22.15 -10.79 -7.68
C SER A 209 21.86 -10.02 -6.38
N LYS A 210 20.61 -9.60 -6.15
CA LYS A 210 20.19 -8.88 -4.93
C LYS A 210 20.25 -9.77 -3.68
N ILE A 211 19.80 -11.02 -3.77
CA ILE A 211 19.86 -11.99 -2.67
C ILE A 211 21.31 -12.28 -2.29
N GLN A 212 22.20 -12.41 -3.28
CA GLN A 212 23.61 -12.66 -3.05
C GLN A 212 24.29 -11.48 -2.34
N CYS A 213 24.09 -10.24 -2.81
CA CYS A 213 24.62 -9.05 -2.14
C CYS A 213 24.18 -8.95 -0.67
N ILE A 214 22.89 -9.20 -0.38
CA ILE A 214 22.36 -9.13 1.00
C ILE A 214 22.94 -10.25 1.87
N SER A 215 23.13 -11.45 1.30
CA SER A 215 23.69 -12.59 2.03
C SER A 215 25.19 -12.41 2.35
N GLU A 216 25.91 -11.64 1.54
CA GLU A 216 27.31 -11.26 1.78
C GLU A 216 27.44 -10.15 2.84
N GLU A 217 26.46 -9.24 2.94
CA GLU A 217 26.44 -8.14 3.91
C GLU A 217 25.93 -8.55 5.32
N GLU A 218 24.99 -9.50 5.40
CA GLU A 218 24.37 -9.94 6.67
C GLU A 218 24.80 -11.37 7.04
N THR A 219 25.94 -11.50 7.71
CA THR A 219 26.64 -12.79 7.87
C THR A 219 25.99 -13.84 8.77
N ASN A 220 24.80 -13.67 9.38
CA ASN A 220 24.18 -14.73 10.20
C ASN A 220 22.68 -14.59 10.53
N SER A 221 21.88 -13.89 9.72
CA SER A 221 20.42 -13.83 9.91
C SER A 221 19.68 -14.02 8.58
N ASN A 222 18.52 -14.68 8.61
CA ASN A 222 17.53 -14.64 7.53
C ASN A 222 16.58 -13.46 7.83
N PRO A 223 16.92 -12.22 7.46
CA PRO A 223 16.05 -11.10 7.75
C PRO A 223 14.73 -11.23 6.97
N PRO A 224 13.62 -10.65 7.45
CA PRO A 224 12.31 -10.76 6.81
C PRO A 224 12.28 -10.34 5.33
N HIS A 225 13.13 -9.39 4.94
CA HIS A 225 13.25 -8.94 3.55
C HIS A 225 13.95 -9.98 2.65
N LEU A 226 14.92 -10.74 3.17
CA LEU A 226 15.56 -11.84 2.45
C LEU A 226 14.59 -13.02 2.26
N VAL A 227 13.72 -13.28 3.25
CA VAL A 227 12.64 -14.27 3.12
C VAL A 227 11.65 -13.84 2.04
N ALA A 228 11.23 -12.57 2.02
CA ALA A 228 10.32 -12.03 1.00
C ALA A 228 10.92 -12.12 -0.42
N LEU A 229 12.21 -11.81 -0.59
CA LEU A 229 12.92 -11.94 -1.86
C LEU A 229 12.98 -13.39 -2.35
N LYS A 230 13.30 -14.34 -1.45
CA LYS A 230 13.33 -15.78 -1.76
C LYS A 230 11.94 -16.31 -2.14
N THR A 231 10.89 -15.88 -1.43
CA THR A 231 9.50 -16.27 -1.75
C THR A 231 9.05 -15.70 -3.10
N LEU A 232 9.42 -14.45 -3.42
CA LEU A 232 9.11 -13.85 -4.72
C LEU A 232 9.82 -14.58 -5.87
N LYS A 233 11.11 -14.89 -5.70
CA LYS A 233 11.87 -15.70 -6.67
C LYS A 233 11.19 -17.05 -6.93
N GLN A 234 10.75 -17.73 -5.86
CA GLN A 234 10.05 -19.01 -5.98
C GLN A 234 8.73 -18.90 -6.75
N ARG A 235 7.95 -17.82 -6.53
CA ARG A 235 6.70 -17.59 -7.27
C ARG A 235 6.97 -17.34 -8.76
N LEU A 236 7.91 -16.45 -9.08
CA LEU A 236 8.28 -16.16 -10.48
C LEU A 236 8.80 -17.42 -11.20
N ALA A 237 9.61 -18.24 -10.52
CA ALA A 237 10.06 -19.51 -11.08
C ALA A 237 8.92 -20.52 -11.27
N SER A 238 7.94 -20.55 -10.37
CA SER A 238 6.74 -21.39 -10.49
C SER A 238 5.89 -20.98 -11.68
N GLU A 239 5.59 -19.69 -11.82
CA GLU A 239 4.81 -19.15 -12.93
C GLU A 239 5.51 -19.34 -14.28
N ARG A 240 6.83 -19.11 -14.35
CA ARG A 240 7.65 -19.44 -15.53
C ARG A 240 7.53 -20.91 -15.91
N ASN A 241 7.62 -21.82 -14.94
CA ASN A 241 7.54 -23.26 -15.18
C ASN A 241 6.13 -23.70 -15.56
N GLU A 242 5.08 -23.10 -14.99
CA GLU A 242 3.71 -23.33 -15.40
C GLU A 242 3.49 -22.91 -16.86
N ILE A 243 4.00 -21.75 -17.27
CA ILE A 243 3.95 -21.29 -18.67
C ILE A 243 4.62 -22.30 -19.61
N LEU A 244 5.82 -22.77 -19.27
CA LEU A 244 6.54 -23.78 -20.04
C LEU A 244 5.79 -25.12 -20.12
N ASN A 245 5.24 -25.58 -18.99
CA ASN A 245 4.55 -26.88 -18.90
C ASN A 245 3.14 -26.89 -19.53
N THR A 246 2.50 -25.73 -19.65
CA THR A 246 1.14 -25.63 -20.21
C THR A 246 1.15 -25.68 -21.74
N GLU A 247 2.26 -25.29 -22.39
CA GLU A 247 2.41 -25.30 -23.85
C GLU A 247 3.17 -26.52 -24.40
N ASP A 248 3.99 -27.22 -23.60
CA ASP A 248 4.52 -28.55 -23.96
C ASP A 248 3.43 -29.66 -23.97
N ALA A 249 2.23 -29.36 -23.46
CA ALA A 249 1.08 -30.25 -23.40
C ALA A 249 0.11 -30.12 -24.60
N VAL A 250 0.42 -29.24 -25.58
CA VAL A 250 -0.38 -28.96 -26.79
C VAL A 250 0.27 -29.54 -28.04
#